data_AF-A0A6C0C5X6-F1
#
_entry.id   AF-A0A6C0C5X6-F1
#
_cell.length_a   1.000
_cell.length_b   1.000
_cell.length_c   1.000
_cell.angle_alpha   90.00
_cell.angle_beta   90.00
_cell.angle_gamma   90.00
#
_symmetry.space_group_name_H-M   'P 1'
#
loop_
_entity.id
_entity.type
_entity.pdbx_description
1 polymer ?
#
loop_
_entity_poly.entity_id
_entity_poly.type
_entity_poly.pdbx_seq_one_letter_code
_entity_poly.pdbx_strand_id
1 'polypeptide(L)'
;MESLIYGLEHLLHFNNNQHHYLNNNNNNNNNNNNNNNINQDDKICRRPRYRPDFWNNLDSNTREYTNCYSYAFDRMEINADKKLQPGELSIGKFNSYDCNEILDKLRHDYNTYNIVQVTKDYRPLCNHYKIALVIDDQGDEQDYHFYRQDDDGYWSHKPGKENVRRIDASGNLIKDPETADRNYDTQDDDSNNETDNNYYKFCGYYSVPYEGGPFKRIN
;
A
#
# COMPACT_ATOMS: atom_id res chain seq x y z
N MET A 1 3.86 -14.06 23.90
CA MET A 1 2.82 -15.03 23.51
C MET A 1 1.65 -14.36 22.77
N GLU A 2 1.56 -13.03 22.75
CA GLU A 2 0.49 -12.29 22.06
C GLU A 2 0.74 -12.01 20.56
N SER A 3 2.00 -11.94 20.08
CA SER A 3 2.27 -11.70 18.64
C SER A 3 1.90 -12.86 17.72
N LEU A 4 1.73 -14.07 18.26
CA LEU A 4 1.34 -15.27 17.50
C LEU A 4 -0.17 -15.28 17.16
N ILE A 5 -1.00 -14.60 17.94
CA ILE A 5 -2.46 -14.61 17.75
C ILE A 5 -2.86 -13.71 16.58
N TYR A 6 -2.19 -12.56 16.41
CA TYR A 6 -2.47 -11.65 15.28
C TYR A 6 -2.01 -12.21 13.92
N GLY A 7 -0.97 -13.04 13.89
CA GLY A 7 -0.57 -13.78 12.67
C GLY A 7 -1.60 -14.83 12.23
N LEU A 8 -2.35 -15.39 13.18
CA LEU A 8 -3.39 -16.39 12.91
C LEU A 8 -4.67 -15.79 12.32
N GLU A 9 -5.07 -14.57 12.70
CA GLU A 9 -6.22 -13.91 12.05
C GLU A 9 -5.94 -13.55 10.58
N HIS A 10 -4.67 -13.24 10.25
CA HIS A 10 -4.22 -13.07 8.88
C HIS A 10 -4.34 -14.40 8.11
N LEU A 11 -3.85 -15.50 8.68
CA LEU A 11 -3.94 -16.87 8.11
C LEU A 11 -5.38 -17.37 7.91
N LEU A 12 -6.30 -17.04 8.82
CA LEU A 12 -7.70 -17.50 8.74
C LEU A 12 -8.49 -16.81 7.62
N HIS A 13 -8.16 -15.55 7.28
CA HIS A 13 -8.72 -14.87 6.10
C HIS A 13 -8.20 -15.47 4.78
N PHE A 14 -7.00 -16.05 4.76
CA PHE A 14 -6.44 -16.70 3.55
C PHE A 14 -7.16 -18.00 3.17
N ASN A 15 -7.57 -18.83 4.15
CA ASN A 15 -8.14 -20.15 3.84
C ASN A 15 -9.60 -20.12 3.36
N ASN A 16 -10.41 -19.17 3.83
CA ASN A 16 -11.83 -19.13 3.46
C ASN A 16 -12.09 -18.56 2.05
N ASN A 17 -11.18 -17.74 1.52
CA ASN A 17 -11.32 -17.19 0.18
C ASN A 17 -10.78 -18.11 -0.93
N GLN A 18 -9.92 -19.10 -0.64
CA GLN A 18 -9.48 -20.06 -1.66
C GLN A 18 -10.53 -21.14 -1.95
N HIS A 19 -11.34 -21.54 -0.96
CA HIS A 19 -12.36 -22.58 -1.15
C HIS A 19 -13.51 -22.16 -2.07
N HIS A 20 -13.81 -20.87 -2.19
CA HIS A 20 -14.85 -20.37 -3.09
C HIS A 20 -14.43 -20.28 -4.57
N TYR A 21 -13.14 -20.41 -4.91
CA TYR A 21 -12.66 -20.35 -6.30
C TYR A 21 -12.35 -21.71 -6.93
N LEU A 22 -12.55 -22.83 -6.21
CA LEU A 22 -12.20 -24.17 -6.70
C LEU A 22 -13.39 -25.12 -6.96
N ASN A 23 -14.64 -24.66 -6.86
CA ASN A 23 -15.79 -25.56 -6.93
C ASN A 23 -16.91 -25.11 -7.88
N ASN A 24 -16.57 -24.80 -9.13
CA ASN A 24 -17.57 -24.53 -10.17
C ASN A 24 -17.17 -25.03 -11.57
N ASN A 25 -16.49 -26.18 -11.65
CA ASN A 25 -16.31 -26.90 -12.91
C ASN A 25 -16.54 -28.40 -12.67
N ASN A 26 -17.80 -28.80 -12.60
CA ASN A 26 -18.29 -30.12 -13.02
C ASN A 26 -19.80 -30.20 -12.78
N ASN A 27 -20.57 -29.84 -13.79
CA ASN A 27 -21.82 -30.50 -14.20
C ASN A 27 -22.54 -29.61 -15.21
N ASN A 28 -22.57 -30.02 -16.48
CA ASN A 28 -23.79 -30.06 -17.32
C ASN A 28 -23.41 -30.36 -18.78
N ASN A 29 -23.42 -31.64 -19.13
CA ASN A 29 -23.71 -32.05 -20.49
C ASN A 29 -25.23 -31.99 -20.68
N ASN A 30 -25.72 -31.07 -21.51
CA ASN A 30 -26.82 -31.29 -22.45
C ASN A 30 -27.05 -30.07 -23.35
N ASN A 31 -26.98 -30.35 -24.66
CA ASN A 31 -27.34 -29.55 -25.84
C ASN A 31 -28.27 -28.35 -25.63
N ASN A 32 -27.86 -27.18 -26.14
CA ASN A 32 -28.56 -26.50 -27.23
C ASN A 32 -27.78 -25.26 -27.73
N ASN A 33 -27.68 -25.16 -29.05
CA ASN A 33 -27.08 -24.05 -29.80
C ASN A 33 -27.67 -22.70 -29.39
N ASN A 34 -26.81 -21.75 -29.01
CA ASN A 34 -27.03 -20.33 -29.22
C ASN A 34 -25.67 -19.62 -29.33
N ASN A 35 -25.45 -19.01 -30.49
CA ASN A 35 -24.32 -18.15 -30.79
C ASN A 35 -24.24 -17.02 -29.77
N ASN A 36 -23.25 -17.05 -28.88
CA ASN A 36 -22.78 -15.90 -28.13
C ASN A 36 -21.25 -15.94 -28.13
N ASN A 37 -20.65 -15.23 -29.09
CA ASN A 37 -19.24 -14.83 -29.02
C ASN A 37 -19.08 -13.90 -27.81
N ILE A 38 -18.89 -14.47 -26.63
CA ILE A 38 -18.35 -13.74 -25.49
C ILE A 38 -16.84 -14.00 -25.55
N ASN A 39 -16.12 -12.98 -26.00
CA ASN A 39 -14.67 -12.94 -25.90
C ASN A 39 -14.27 -13.29 -24.47
N GLN A 40 -13.54 -14.39 -24.31
CA GLN A 40 -12.68 -14.58 -23.15
C GLN A 40 -11.71 -13.38 -23.09
N ASP A 41 -11.49 -12.86 -21.88
CA ASP A 41 -10.35 -12.00 -21.49
C ASP A 41 -10.57 -10.49 -21.20
N ASP A 42 -11.77 -10.03 -20.87
CA ASP A 42 -11.89 -8.82 -20.01
C ASP A 42 -11.78 -9.22 -18.53
N LYS A 43 -10.60 -9.68 -18.11
CA LYS A 43 -10.28 -9.84 -16.69
C LYS A 43 -10.28 -8.45 -16.06
N ILE A 44 -11.33 -8.10 -15.32
CA ILE A 44 -11.39 -6.84 -14.56
C ILE A 44 -10.15 -6.76 -13.65
N CYS A 45 -9.21 -5.89 -14.00
CA CYS A 45 -8.06 -5.60 -13.16
C CYS A 45 -8.52 -4.96 -11.85
N ARG A 46 -8.02 -5.46 -10.72
CA ARG A 46 -8.33 -4.97 -9.37
C ARG A 46 -7.10 -4.31 -8.78
N ARG A 47 -7.23 -3.03 -8.44
CA ARG A 47 -6.20 -2.17 -7.86
C ARG A 47 -6.85 -1.19 -6.87
N PRO A 48 -6.09 -0.63 -5.92
CA PRO A 48 -6.59 0.42 -5.04
C PRO A 48 -7.12 1.61 -5.83
N ARG A 49 -8.24 2.19 -5.39
CA ARG A 49 -8.79 3.42 -5.96
C ARG A 49 -8.37 4.62 -5.14
N TYR A 50 -8.06 5.73 -5.80
CA TYR A 50 -7.90 7.02 -5.15
C TYR A 50 -9.25 7.50 -4.57
N ARG A 51 -9.41 7.41 -3.25
CA ARG A 51 -10.63 7.78 -2.52
C ARG A 51 -10.31 8.71 -1.35
N PRO A 52 -9.76 9.92 -1.58
CA PRO A 52 -9.31 10.81 -0.52
C PRO A 52 -10.42 11.12 0.48
N ASP A 53 -11.64 11.36 0.02
CA ASP A 53 -12.79 11.62 0.90
C ASP A 53 -13.06 10.48 1.88
N PHE A 54 -12.88 9.22 1.46
CA PHE A 54 -13.02 8.08 2.36
C PHE A 54 -11.93 8.08 3.43
N TRP A 55 -10.66 8.21 3.02
CA TRP A 55 -9.52 8.14 3.93
C TRP A 55 -9.43 9.34 4.89
N ASN A 56 -9.80 10.53 4.41
CA ASN A 56 -9.66 11.78 5.16
C ASN A 56 -10.80 12.00 6.15
N ASN A 57 -11.91 11.27 5.99
CA ASN A 57 -13.08 11.27 6.87
C ASN A 57 -13.21 9.97 7.70
N LEU A 58 -12.14 9.17 7.81
CA LEU A 58 -12.07 8.11 8.82
C LEU A 58 -12.21 8.72 10.22
N ASP A 59 -12.66 7.92 11.19
CA ASP A 59 -12.69 8.36 12.58
C ASP A 59 -11.29 8.81 13.03
N SER A 60 -11.24 9.70 14.02
CA SER A 60 -9.99 10.39 14.40
C SER A 60 -8.87 9.43 14.74
N ASN A 61 -9.16 8.33 15.46
CA ASN A 61 -8.16 7.34 15.85
C ASN A 61 -7.64 6.61 14.60
N THR A 62 -8.53 6.07 13.78
CA THR A 62 -8.13 5.34 12.56
C THR A 62 -7.34 6.24 11.62
N ARG A 63 -7.77 7.49 11.44
CA ARG A 63 -7.11 8.45 10.54
C ARG A 63 -5.70 8.82 11.01
N GLU A 64 -5.51 8.95 12.32
CA GLU A 64 -4.23 9.32 12.94
C GLU A 64 -3.19 8.19 12.86
N TYR A 65 -3.63 6.94 12.99
CA TYR A 65 -2.73 5.78 13.06
C TYR A 65 -2.54 5.04 11.72
N THR A 66 -3.40 5.28 10.74
CA THR A 66 -3.18 4.83 9.36
C THR A 66 -2.13 5.70 8.69
N ASN A 67 -0.84 5.36 8.75
CA ASN A 67 0.24 6.14 8.13
C ASN A 67 0.51 5.76 6.65
N CYS A 68 1.57 6.30 6.06
CA CYS A 68 2.01 5.99 4.68
C CYS A 68 2.23 4.49 4.45
N TYR A 69 2.79 3.77 5.42
CA TYR A 69 3.03 2.33 5.33
C TYR A 69 1.72 1.56 5.22
N SER A 70 0.76 1.78 6.12
CA SER A 70 -0.54 1.10 6.03
C SER A 70 -1.37 1.54 4.81
N TYR A 71 -1.34 2.83 4.47
CA TYR A 71 -2.01 3.35 3.28
C TYR A 71 -1.49 2.71 1.99
N ALA A 72 -0.17 2.52 1.89
CA ALA A 72 0.46 1.90 0.73
C ALA A 72 -0.03 0.48 0.47
N PHE A 73 -0.43 -0.25 1.52
CA PHE A 73 -1.01 -1.58 1.43
C PHE A 73 -2.55 -1.58 1.38
N ASP A 74 -3.19 -0.41 1.22
CA ASP A 74 -4.65 -0.25 1.25
C ASP A 74 -5.25 -0.81 2.57
N ARG A 75 -4.60 -0.52 3.70
CA ARG A 75 -4.99 -0.99 5.04
C ARG A 75 -5.33 0.17 5.96
N MET A 76 -6.38 0.00 6.77
CA MET A 76 -6.78 0.91 7.85
C MET A 76 -6.41 0.33 9.21
N GLU A 77 -5.90 1.18 10.10
CA GLU A 77 -5.51 0.83 11.47
C GLU A 77 -6.63 1.21 12.45
N ILE A 78 -7.52 0.27 12.78
CA ILE A 78 -8.69 0.52 13.63
C ILE A 78 -8.33 0.29 15.11
N ASN A 79 -8.72 1.23 15.99
CA ASN A 79 -8.44 1.18 17.43
C ASN A 79 -6.95 1.02 17.76
N ALA A 80 -6.09 1.53 16.89
CA ALA A 80 -4.65 1.49 17.10
C ALA A 80 -4.24 2.55 18.14
N ASP A 81 -3.12 2.28 18.81
CA ASP A 81 -2.47 3.15 19.79
C ASP A 81 -1.13 3.71 19.26
N LYS A 82 -0.62 3.15 18.16
CA LYS A 82 0.56 3.60 17.44
C LYS A 82 0.44 3.37 15.93
N LYS A 83 1.20 4.17 15.16
CA LYS A 83 1.35 3.99 13.72
C LYS A 83 2.22 2.78 13.44
N LEU A 84 1.74 1.86 12.62
CA LEU A 84 2.49 0.67 12.24
C LEU A 84 3.77 1.03 11.48
N GLN A 85 4.89 0.39 11.84
CA GLN A 85 6.19 0.57 11.21
C GLN A 85 6.63 -0.72 10.48
N PRO A 86 7.43 -0.62 9.40
CA PRO A 86 8.06 -1.77 8.76
C PRO A 86 8.75 -2.69 9.78
N GLY A 87 8.37 -3.96 9.76
CA GLY A 87 8.89 -5.04 10.60
C GLY A 87 8.05 -5.33 11.84
N GLU A 88 7.16 -4.43 12.25
CA GLU A 88 6.36 -4.61 13.47
C GLU A 88 5.28 -5.69 13.35
N LEU A 89 4.95 -6.16 12.13
CA LEU A 89 4.07 -7.32 11.96
C LEU A 89 4.82 -8.66 12.09
N SER A 90 6.15 -8.63 12.17
CA SER A 90 6.98 -9.82 12.07
C SER A 90 8.20 -9.81 13.02
N ILE A 91 9.33 -9.30 12.54
CA ILE A 91 10.67 -9.43 13.14
C ILE A 91 11.11 -8.19 13.95
N GLY A 92 10.19 -7.28 14.22
CA GLY A 92 10.43 -6.01 14.91
C GLY A 92 10.83 -4.87 13.97
N LYS A 93 10.67 -3.63 14.45
CA LYS A 93 10.93 -2.39 13.71
C LYS A 93 12.37 -2.35 13.14
N PHE A 94 12.54 -1.65 12.01
CA PHE A 94 13.85 -1.24 11.49
C PHE A 94 14.63 -0.37 12.49
N ASN A 95 15.95 -0.32 12.34
CA ASN A 95 16.91 0.39 13.18
C ASN A 95 17.60 1.55 12.45
N SER A 96 17.58 1.57 11.11
CA SER A 96 18.11 2.66 10.31
C SER A 96 17.24 2.96 9.09
N TYR A 97 17.29 4.21 8.64
CA TYR A 97 16.62 4.68 7.42
C TYR A 97 17.47 4.32 6.19
N ASP A 98 17.58 3.02 5.93
CA ASP A 98 18.26 2.46 4.76
C ASP A 98 17.26 1.72 3.86
N CYS A 99 17.47 1.82 2.55
CA CYS A 99 16.58 1.20 1.56
C CYS A 99 16.50 -0.33 1.73
N ASN A 100 17.64 -0.98 1.98
CA ASN A 100 17.68 -2.44 2.10
C ASN A 100 17.07 -2.89 3.41
N GLU A 101 17.34 -2.19 4.50
CA GLU A 101 16.76 -2.53 5.81
C GLU A 101 15.24 -2.43 5.78
N ILE A 102 14.69 -1.30 5.30
CA ILE A 102 13.24 -1.11 5.26
C ILE A 102 12.57 -2.10 4.31
N LEU A 103 13.20 -2.39 3.16
CA LEU A 103 12.71 -3.40 2.23
C LEU A 103 12.73 -4.82 2.84
N ASP A 104 13.76 -5.15 3.61
CA ASP A 104 13.86 -6.43 4.32
C ASP A 104 12.74 -6.57 5.34
N LYS A 105 12.52 -5.54 6.18
CA LYS A 105 11.42 -5.50 7.14
C LYS A 105 10.05 -5.62 6.47
N LEU A 106 9.84 -4.91 5.36
CA LEU A 106 8.62 -4.97 4.56
C LEU A 106 8.39 -6.38 3.99
N ARG A 107 9.44 -7.05 3.50
CA ARG A 107 9.33 -8.43 2.99
C ARG A 107 9.04 -9.44 4.09
N HIS A 108 9.54 -9.22 5.30
CA HIS A 108 9.23 -10.06 6.45
C HIS A 108 7.78 -9.90 6.93
N ASP A 109 7.26 -8.67 6.96
CA ASP A 109 5.87 -8.39 7.31
C ASP A 109 4.87 -9.05 6.35
N TYR A 110 5.20 -9.10 5.06
CA TYR A 110 4.35 -9.66 4.01
C TYR A 110 5.03 -10.81 3.27
N ASN A 111 5.58 -11.77 4.00
CA ASN A 111 6.36 -12.88 3.43
C ASN A 111 5.59 -13.77 2.44
N THR A 112 4.26 -13.70 2.43
CA THR A 112 3.39 -14.40 1.46
C THR A 112 3.10 -13.59 0.19
N TYR A 113 3.42 -12.29 0.16
CA TYR A 113 3.03 -11.38 -0.94
C TYR A 113 3.99 -11.46 -2.14
N ASN A 114 5.12 -12.16 -2.02
CA ASN A 114 6.15 -12.24 -3.05
C ASN A 114 6.53 -10.85 -3.62
N ILE A 115 6.91 -9.94 -2.72
CA ILE A 115 7.17 -8.55 -3.06
C ILE A 115 8.47 -8.44 -3.87
N VAL A 116 8.31 -8.11 -5.15
CA VAL A 116 9.39 -7.99 -6.14
C VAL A 116 9.65 -6.53 -6.48
N GLN A 117 10.92 -6.17 -6.56
CA GLN A 117 11.33 -4.87 -7.10
C GLN A 117 11.10 -4.87 -8.62
N VAL A 118 10.58 -3.78 -9.15
CA VAL A 118 10.19 -3.64 -10.55
C VAL A 118 10.63 -2.31 -11.11
N THR A 119 10.69 -2.20 -12.44
CA THR A 119 10.99 -0.95 -13.13
C THR A 119 9.77 -0.02 -13.14
N LYS A 120 10.00 1.26 -13.43
CA LYS A 120 8.94 2.25 -13.65
C LYS A 120 7.90 1.80 -14.69
N ASP A 121 8.35 1.22 -15.80
CA ASP A 121 7.48 0.81 -16.91
C ASP A 121 6.84 -0.57 -16.71
N TYR A 122 7.16 -1.27 -15.62
CA TYR A 122 6.54 -2.54 -15.30
C TYR A 122 5.03 -2.37 -15.14
N ARG A 123 4.28 -3.25 -15.82
CA ARG A 123 2.82 -3.32 -15.75
C ARG A 123 2.43 -4.49 -14.85
N PRO A 124 1.92 -4.24 -13.64
CA PRO A 124 1.53 -5.31 -12.72
C PRO A 124 0.40 -6.16 -13.28
N LEU A 125 0.36 -7.43 -12.88
CA LEU A 125 -0.77 -8.33 -13.12
C LEU A 125 -2.09 -7.68 -12.68
N CYS A 126 -3.22 -8.15 -13.23
CA CYS A 126 -4.56 -7.60 -12.94
C CYS A 126 -5.03 -7.74 -11.47
N ASN A 127 -4.20 -8.20 -10.56
CA ASN A 127 -4.45 -8.26 -9.11
C ASN A 127 -3.25 -7.72 -8.32
N HIS A 128 -2.40 -6.92 -8.95
CA HIS A 128 -1.24 -6.30 -8.34
C HIS A 128 -1.22 -4.81 -8.70
N TYR A 129 -0.54 -4.04 -7.86
CA TYR A 129 -0.25 -2.63 -8.07
C TYR A 129 1.18 -2.36 -7.60
N LYS A 130 1.67 -1.14 -7.83
CA LYS A 130 3.00 -0.73 -7.38
C LYS A 130 2.91 0.13 -6.13
N ILE A 131 3.89 -0.06 -5.24
CA ILE A 131 4.27 0.91 -4.22
C ILE A 131 5.66 1.44 -4.54
N ALA A 132 6.03 2.60 -4.01
CA ALA A 132 7.38 3.14 -4.12
C ALA A 132 7.90 3.55 -2.75
N LEU A 133 9.17 3.23 -2.46
CA LEU A 133 9.85 3.60 -1.22
C LEU A 133 10.84 4.74 -1.50
N VAL A 134 10.79 5.76 -0.65
CA VAL A 134 11.73 6.87 -0.62
C VAL A 134 12.20 7.11 0.81
N ILE A 135 13.37 7.70 0.95
CA ILE A 135 14.02 7.91 2.25
C ILE A 135 14.58 9.32 2.33
N ASP A 136 14.44 9.91 3.51
CA ASP A 136 15.29 10.98 4.00
C ASP A 136 16.13 10.43 5.17
N ASP A 137 17.43 10.27 4.96
CA ASP A 137 18.38 9.82 5.98
C ASP A 137 19.42 10.90 6.35
N GLN A 138 19.26 12.12 5.83
CA GLN A 138 20.20 13.23 6.04
C GLN A 138 19.54 14.47 6.64
N GLY A 139 18.21 14.60 6.55
CA GLY A 139 17.43 15.68 7.15
C GLY A 139 17.48 15.68 8.67
N ASP A 140 16.96 16.77 9.26
CA ASP A 140 16.90 16.96 10.71
C ASP A 140 16.00 15.90 11.38
N GLU A 141 14.97 15.43 10.66
CA GLU A 141 14.17 14.28 11.02
C GLU A 141 14.30 13.18 9.94
N GLN A 142 15.04 12.12 10.27
CA GLN A 142 15.13 10.97 9.36
C GLN A 142 13.77 10.29 9.23
N ASP A 143 13.37 9.99 8.00
CA ASP A 143 12.09 9.37 7.72
C ASP A 143 12.12 8.45 6.47
N TYR A 144 11.15 7.55 6.40
CA TYR A 144 10.85 6.80 5.20
C TYR A 144 9.44 7.13 4.75
N HIS A 145 9.20 7.02 3.45
CA HIS A 145 7.88 7.28 2.93
C HIS A 145 7.50 6.35 1.79
N PHE A 146 6.22 5.99 1.77
CA PHE A 146 5.65 5.13 0.76
C PHE A 146 4.61 5.87 -0.08
N TYR A 147 4.71 5.67 -1.40
CA TYR A 147 3.67 6.02 -2.36
C TYR A 147 2.94 4.77 -2.82
N ARG A 148 1.67 4.93 -3.20
CA ARG A 148 0.83 3.87 -3.77
C ARG A 148 0.38 4.27 -5.16
N GLN A 149 0.48 3.36 -6.12
CA GLN A 149 -0.13 3.54 -7.43
C GLN A 149 -1.62 3.18 -7.37
N ASP A 150 -2.47 4.11 -7.78
CA ASP A 150 -3.92 3.92 -7.85
C ASP A 150 -4.34 3.35 -9.23
N ASP A 151 -5.61 2.97 -9.35
CA ASP A 151 -6.17 2.30 -10.54
C ASP A 151 -6.23 3.20 -11.80
N ASP A 152 -6.15 4.51 -11.62
CA ASP A 152 -6.05 5.51 -12.70
C ASP A 152 -4.61 5.77 -13.19
N GLY A 153 -3.62 5.10 -12.58
CA GLY A 153 -2.21 5.16 -12.95
C GLY A 153 -1.43 6.29 -12.29
N TYR A 154 -2.10 7.22 -11.59
CA TYR A 154 -1.44 8.20 -10.72
C TYR A 154 -0.98 7.56 -9.41
N TRP A 155 -0.24 8.34 -8.64
CA TRP A 155 0.25 7.94 -7.34
C TRP A 155 -0.31 8.85 -6.26
N SER A 156 -0.57 8.26 -5.09
CA SER A 156 -1.02 8.96 -3.90
C SER A 156 -0.22 8.53 -2.68
N HIS A 157 -0.31 9.33 -1.62
CA HIS A 157 0.38 9.09 -0.37
C HIS A 157 -0.42 9.63 0.81
N LYS A 158 -0.08 9.18 2.02
CA LYS A 158 -0.61 9.67 3.29
C LYS A 158 0.55 10.05 4.23
N PRO A 159 1.00 11.30 4.26
CA PRO A 159 2.05 11.75 5.17
C PRO A 159 1.57 11.70 6.62
N GLY A 160 2.19 10.89 7.48
CA GLY A 160 1.90 10.89 8.92
C GLY A 160 0.40 10.89 9.28
N LYS A 161 -0.08 12.00 9.88
CA LYS A 161 -1.49 12.22 10.28
C LYS A 161 -2.30 12.97 9.21
N GLU A 162 -1.64 13.50 8.19
CA GLU A 162 -2.20 14.37 7.17
C GLU A 162 -3.12 13.65 6.19
N ASN A 163 -3.85 14.45 5.43
CA ASN A 163 -4.79 13.97 4.44
C ASN A 163 -4.08 13.18 3.31
N VAL A 164 -4.74 12.12 2.86
CA VAL A 164 -4.39 11.43 1.62
C VAL A 164 -4.49 12.42 0.47
N ARG A 165 -3.39 12.54 -0.27
CA ARG A 165 -3.28 13.41 -1.44
C ARG A 165 -2.50 12.73 -2.56
N ARG A 166 -2.55 13.32 -3.75
CA ARG A 166 -1.85 12.85 -4.96
C ARG A 166 -1.02 13.97 -5.61
N ILE A 167 -0.75 15.01 -4.85
CA ILE A 167 0.06 16.16 -5.26
C ILE A 167 1.42 16.05 -4.58
N ASP A 168 2.47 16.39 -5.31
CA ASP A 168 3.84 16.48 -4.83
C ASP A 168 4.09 17.78 -4.07
N ALA A 169 5.31 17.99 -3.57
CA ALA A 169 5.65 19.19 -2.78
C ALA A 169 5.50 20.51 -3.58
N SER A 170 5.63 20.43 -4.91
CA SER A 170 5.41 21.55 -5.83
C SER A 170 3.93 21.71 -6.25
N GLY A 171 3.01 20.93 -5.69
CA GLY A 171 1.57 20.99 -5.99
C GLY A 171 1.16 20.30 -7.31
N ASN A 172 2.05 19.50 -7.92
CA ASN A 172 1.78 18.80 -9.17
C ASN A 172 1.24 17.39 -8.92
N LEU A 173 0.40 16.88 -9.83
CA LEU A 173 -0.05 15.49 -9.77
C LEU A 173 1.13 14.51 -9.88
N ILE A 174 1.24 13.57 -8.93
CA ILE A 174 2.30 12.57 -8.90
C ILE A 174 2.02 11.51 -9.98
N LYS A 175 2.75 11.59 -11.08
CA LYS A 175 2.75 10.57 -12.15
C LYS A 175 3.84 9.52 -11.94
N ASP A 176 4.90 9.92 -11.25
CA ASP A 176 6.04 9.09 -10.96
C ASP A 176 6.74 9.57 -9.66
N PRO A 177 6.74 8.76 -8.59
CA PRO A 177 7.43 9.07 -7.35
C PRO A 177 8.95 9.30 -7.48
N GLU A 178 9.62 8.70 -8.47
CA GLU A 178 11.07 8.88 -8.66
C GLU A 178 11.42 10.32 -9.04
N THR A 179 10.60 10.92 -9.92
CA THR A 179 10.82 12.27 -10.46
C THR A 179 9.92 13.36 -9.86
N ALA A 180 8.99 12.98 -8.99
CA ALA A 180 8.13 13.94 -8.28
C ALA A 180 8.95 14.78 -7.31
N ASP A 181 8.48 16.01 -7.05
CA ASP A 181 9.07 16.83 -6.00
C ASP A 181 8.75 16.27 -4.62
N ARG A 182 9.80 15.83 -3.92
CA ARG A 182 9.71 15.16 -2.62
C ARG A 182 10.32 15.99 -1.50
N ASN A 183 10.61 17.26 -1.77
CA ASN A 183 11.12 18.18 -0.78
C ASN A 183 9.94 18.85 -0.04
N TYR A 184 9.47 18.21 1.02
CA TYR A 184 8.40 18.75 1.86
C TYR A 184 8.94 19.58 3.03
N ASP A 185 10.26 19.71 3.14
CA ASP A 185 10.95 20.70 3.99
C ASP A 185 10.70 22.10 3.42
N THR A 186 9.68 22.76 3.96
CA THR A 186 9.39 24.17 3.69
C THR A 186 9.62 24.97 4.96
N GLN A 187 10.65 25.84 4.92
CA GLN A 187 11.20 26.66 6.02
C GLN A 187 10.21 27.55 6.82
N ASP A 188 8.90 27.50 6.57
CA ASP A 188 7.89 28.36 7.21
C ASP A 188 6.59 27.59 7.58
N ASP A 189 6.60 26.26 7.68
CA ASP A 189 5.36 25.50 7.83
C ASP A 189 5.01 25.09 9.28
N ASP A 190 4.78 26.08 10.14
CA ASP A 190 4.01 25.88 11.39
C ASP A 190 2.53 25.52 11.11
N SER A 191 2.10 25.41 9.83
CA SER A 191 0.69 25.34 9.42
C SER A 191 0.23 23.97 8.93
N ASN A 192 1.12 23.20 8.31
CA ASN A 192 0.91 21.82 7.90
C ASN A 192 1.89 20.97 8.70
N ASN A 193 1.39 20.10 9.55
CA ASN A 193 2.15 19.21 10.44
C ASN A 193 2.91 18.10 9.64
N GLU A 194 3.34 18.43 8.42
CA GLU A 194 4.30 17.66 7.65
C GLU A 194 5.67 17.89 8.25
N THR A 195 6.39 16.80 8.41
CA THR A 195 7.74 16.81 8.97
C THR A 195 8.67 17.43 7.93
N ASP A 196 9.70 18.14 8.40
CA ASP A 196 10.73 18.82 7.59
C ASP A 196 11.59 17.80 6.82
N ASN A 197 10.96 17.08 5.89
CA ASN A 197 11.54 15.92 5.22
C ASN A 197 11.74 16.20 3.74
N ASN A 198 12.96 15.95 3.29
CA ASN A 198 13.33 15.91 1.90
C ASN A 198 13.66 14.47 1.51
N TYR A 199 12.68 13.74 0.97
CA TYR A 199 12.88 12.34 0.59
C TYR A 199 13.66 12.20 -0.72
N TYR A 200 14.91 12.65 -0.71
CA TYR A 200 15.78 12.74 -1.87
C TYR A 200 16.20 11.36 -2.38
N LYS A 201 16.29 10.34 -1.50
CA LYS A 201 16.73 8.99 -1.87
C LYS A 201 15.56 8.17 -2.39
N PHE A 202 15.65 7.71 -3.65
CA PHE A 202 14.68 6.79 -4.23
C PHE A 202 15.16 5.35 -4.09
N CYS A 203 14.39 4.49 -3.41
CA CYS A 203 14.78 3.10 -3.15
C CYS A 203 14.26 2.12 -4.22
N GLY A 204 13.13 2.44 -4.87
CA GLY A 204 12.59 1.65 -5.96
C GLY A 204 11.07 1.54 -5.97
N TYR A 205 10.58 0.89 -7.03
CA TYR A 205 9.19 0.45 -7.14
C TYR A 205 9.07 -1.03 -6.78
N TYR A 206 7.96 -1.40 -6.15
CA TYR A 206 7.70 -2.79 -5.76
C TYR A 206 6.30 -3.19 -6.15
N SER A 207 6.16 -4.36 -6.78
CA SER A 207 4.87 -4.95 -7.10
C SER A 207 4.33 -5.69 -5.88
N VAL A 208 3.11 -5.38 -5.47
CA VAL A 208 2.41 -6.01 -4.34
C VAL A 208 1.01 -6.48 -4.76
N PRO A 209 0.48 -7.56 -4.18
CA PRO A 209 -0.86 -8.04 -4.50
C PRO A 209 -1.93 -7.09 -3.96
N TYR A 210 -3.08 -7.06 -4.64
CA TYR A 210 -4.29 -6.38 -4.20
C TYR A 210 -5.24 -7.38 -3.54
N GLU A 211 -5.42 -7.22 -2.24
CA GLU A 211 -6.22 -8.12 -1.38
C GLU A 211 -7.69 -7.65 -1.22
N GLY A 212 -8.19 -6.79 -2.11
CA GLY A 212 -9.59 -6.32 -2.05
C GLY A 212 -9.85 -5.16 -1.08
N GLY A 213 -8.83 -4.34 -0.81
CA GLY A 213 -8.89 -3.25 0.16
C GLY A 213 -9.88 -2.08 -0.14
N PRO A 214 -10.12 -1.21 0.86
CA PRO A 214 -9.27 -1.04 2.01
C PRO A 214 -9.67 -2.01 3.13
N PHE A 215 -8.73 -2.78 3.67
CA PHE A 215 -9.04 -3.76 4.71
C PHE A 215 -8.71 -3.23 6.11
N LYS A 216 -9.48 -3.69 7.10
CA LYS A 216 -9.33 -3.27 8.49
C LYS A 216 -8.32 -4.17 9.19
N ARG A 217 -7.37 -3.57 9.92
CA ARG A 217 -6.58 -4.25 10.95
C ARG A 217 -7.03 -3.73 12.30
N ILE A 218 -7.42 -4.66 13.17
CA ILE A 218 -7.75 -4.36 14.55
C ILE A 218 -6.49 -4.68 15.36
N ASN A 219 -5.97 -3.69 16.10
CA ASN A 219 -4.94 -3.92 17.10
C ASN A 219 -5.54 -4.61 18.34
#